data_AF-A0A8T5KYA8-F1
#
_entry.id   AF-A0A8T5KYA8-F1
#
_cell.length_a   1.000
_cell.length_b   1.000
_cell.length_c   1.000
_cell.angle_alpha   90.00
_cell.angle_beta   90.00
_cell.angle_gamma   90.00
#
_symmetry.space_group_name_H-M   'P 1'
#
loop_
_entity.id
_entity.type
_entity.pdbx_description
1 polymer ?
#
loop_
_entity_poly.entity_id
_entity_poly.type
_entity_poly.pdbx_seq_one_letter_code
_entity_poly.pdbx_strand_id
1 'polypeptide(L)'
;MINKKSLKKKGVSPVIATVLLIAMVMIIALIIFLWFKNMLGEEATKFGKNVKLVCDDVEFEASYDGSSLYVSNLGNVPIFNIKLEIFAPGSHYTEDLNELSDKWKNGLRQGGVFSGPIGDIGNPEKIILIPVLVGSTDKGEKTFVCEERHGYEIYF
;
A
#
# COMPACT_ATOMS: atom_id res chain seq x y z
N MET A 1 70.80 -23.82 -19.41
CA MET A 1 70.60 -23.37 -18.01
C MET A 1 69.30 -22.59 -17.92
N ILE A 2 68.28 -23.09 -17.22
CA ILE A 2 67.00 -22.39 -17.03
C ILE A 2 66.91 -22.03 -15.54
N ASN A 3 66.97 -20.73 -15.24
CA ASN A 3 67.02 -20.22 -13.87
C ASN A 3 65.58 -20.01 -13.35
N LYS A 4 65.09 -20.92 -12.50
CA LYS A 4 63.74 -20.87 -11.91
C LYS A 4 63.73 -19.94 -10.69
N LYS A 5 63.31 -18.68 -10.87
CA LYS A 5 63.06 -17.76 -9.73
C LYS A 5 61.81 -18.22 -8.98
N SER A 6 61.98 -18.66 -7.73
CA SER A 6 60.86 -18.94 -6.82
C SER A 6 60.28 -17.62 -6.28
N LEU A 7 58.99 -17.38 -6.52
CA LEU A 7 58.27 -16.25 -5.93
C LEU A 7 58.06 -16.54 -4.45
N LYS A 8 58.77 -15.82 -3.57
CA LYS A 8 58.53 -15.86 -2.13
C LYS A 8 57.11 -15.36 -1.84
N LYS A 9 56.19 -16.27 -1.56
CA LYS A 9 54.84 -15.95 -1.09
C LYS A 9 54.96 -15.36 0.31
N LYS A 10 54.83 -14.03 0.44
CA LYS A 10 54.71 -13.37 1.74
C LYS A 10 53.31 -13.66 2.28
N GLY A 11 53.22 -14.50 3.31
CA GLY A 11 51.97 -14.75 4.01
C GLY A 11 51.50 -13.46 4.70
N VAL A 12 50.20 -13.21 4.67
CA VAL A 12 49.58 -12.12 5.42
C VAL A 12 49.81 -12.42 6.91
N SER A 13 50.28 -11.43 7.66
CA SER A 13 50.46 -11.60 9.12
C SER A 13 49.12 -12.00 9.74
N PRO A 14 49.07 -13.05 10.59
CA PRO A 14 47.83 -13.53 11.19
C PRO A 14 47.00 -12.44 11.87
N VAL A 15 47.67 -11.45 12.47
CA VAL A 15 47.03 -10.30 13.12
C VAL A 15 46.31 -9.42 12.10
N ILE A 16 46.94 -9.14 10.95
CA ILE A 16 46.37 -8.28 9.90
C ILE A 16 45.12 -8.92 9.30
N ALA A 17 45.11 -10.25 9.15
CA ALA A 17 43.94 -10.98 8.66
C ALA A 17 42.74 -10.84 9.61
N THR A 18 42.96 -10.93 10.93
CA THR A 18 41.88 -10.77 11.91
C THR A 18 41.32 -9.35 11.95
N VAL A 19 42.17 -8.32 11.85
CA VAL A 19 41.72 -6.91 11.82
C VAL A 19 40.90 -6.62 10.56
N LEU A 20 41.34 -7.12 9.40
CA LEU A 20 40.60 -7.02 8.14
C LEU A 20 39.23 -7.69 8.22
N LEU A 21 39.16 -8.88 8.82
CA LEU A 21 37.92 -9.61 8.99
C LEU A 21 36.94 -8.84 9.89
N ILE A 22 37.41 -8.33 11.03
CA ILE A 22 36.57 -7.54 11.95
C ILE A 22 36.05 -6.27 11.27
N ALA A 23 36.92 -5.55 10.55
CA ALA A 23 36.53 -4.33 9.83
C ALA A 23 35.44 -4.62 8.78
N MET A 24 35.58 -5.71 8.02
CA MET A 24 34.58 -6.11 7.03
C MET A 24 33.22 -6.42 7.66
N VAL A 25 33.21 -7.13 8.79
CA VAL A 25 31.98 -7.45 9.52
C VAL A 25 31.28 -6.18 10.01
N MET A 26 32.03 -5.20 10.54
CA MET A 26 31.44 -3.93 10.96
C MET A 26 30.80 -3.17 9.79
N ILE A 27 31.43 -3.16 8.62
CA ILE A 27 30.88 -2.51 7.41
C ILE A 27 29.60 -3.21 6.98
N ILE A 28 29.58 -4.55 6.94
CA ILE A 28 28.40 -5.32 6.57
C ILE A 28 27.25 -5.07 7.56
N ALA A 29 27.52 -5.02 8.87
CA ALA A 29 26.53 -4.72 9.88
C ALA A 29 25.89 -3.33 9.69
N LEU A 30 26.68 -2.31 9.34
CA LEU A 30 26.18 -0.97 9.06
C LEU A 30 25.30 -0.93 7.80
N ILE A 31 25.69 -1.66 6.75
CA ILE A 31 24.87 -1.76 5.53
C ILE A 31 23.52 -2.41 5.87
N ILE A 32 23.52 -3.53 6.59
CA ILE A 32 22.28 -4.22 7.00
C ILE A 32 21.40 -3.27 7.84
N PHE A 33 21.99 -2.52 8.77
CA PHE A 33 21.24 -1.55 9.59
C PHE A 33 20.59 -0.44 8.75
N LEU A 34 21.29 0.09 7.74
CA LEU A 34 20.73 1.09 6.83
C LEU A 34 19.58 0.52 5.99
N TRP A 35 19.68 -0.74 5.56
CA TRP A 35 18.57 -1.44 4.89
C TRP A 35 17.35 -1.58 5.82
N PHE A 36 17.56 -2.01 7.06
CA PHE A 36 16.47 -2.09 8.06
C PHE A 36 15.80 -0.75 8.32
N LYS A 37 16.58 0.34 8.48
CA LYS A 37 16.04 1.68 8.66
C LYS A 37 15.21 2.16 7.47
N ASN A 38 15.60 1.80 6.25
CA ASN A 38 14.88 2.21 5.05
C ASN A 38 13.64 1.33 4.79
N MET A 39 13.65 0.09 5.29
CA MET A 39 12.52 -0.84 5.22
C MET A 39 11.45 -0.54 6.28
N LEU A 40 11.83 0.07 7.40
CA LEU A 40 10.93 0.74 8.34
C LEU A 40 10.43 2.04 7.68
N GLY A 41 9.60 1.88 6.65
CA GLY A 41 9.01 2.97 5.89
C GLY A 41 8.25 3.93 6.80
N GLU A 42 8.20 5.20 6.38
CA GLU A 42 7.41 6.26 7.03
C GLU A 42 5.99 5.76 7.30
N GLU A 43 5.63 5.64 8.58
CA GLU A 43 4.26 5.34 8.96
C GLU A 43 3.39 6.54 8.57
N ALA A 44 2.60 6.39 7.51
CA ALA A 44 1.56 7.35 7.22
C ALA A 44 0.56 7.34 8.38
N THR A 45 0.41 8.49 9.03
CA THR A 45 -0.50 8.63 10.17
C THR A 45 -1.74 9.40 9.73
N LYS A 46 -2.91 8.96 10.21
CA LYS A 46 -4.18 9.67 10.07
C LYS A 46 -4.78 9.79 11.46
N PHE A 47 -5.08 11.02 11.89
CA PHE A 47 -5.50 11.31 13.27
C PHE A 47 -4.48 10.87 14.36
N GLY A 48 -3.18 10.90 14.06
CA GLY A 48 -2.15 10.46 15.01
C GLY A 48 -2.10 8.94 15.25
N LYS A 49 -2.89 8.16 14.50
CA LYS A 49 -2.84 6.70 14.47
C LYS A 49 -2.26 6.22 13.15
N ASN A 50 -1.70 5.02 13.15
CA ASN A 50 -1.27 4.35 11.92
C ASN A 50 -2.47 4.18 10.97
N VAL A 51 -2.35 4.61 9.72
CA VAL A 51 -3.46 4.58 8.74
C VAL A 51 -4.05 3.17 8.56
N LYS A 52 -3.24 2.13 8.77
CA LYS A 52 -3.71 0.74 8.69
C LYS A 52 -4.71 0.39 9.80
N LEU A 53 -4.53 0.92 11.01
CA LEU A 53 -5.50 0.79 12.10
C LEU A 53 -6.75 1.62 11.85
N VAL A 54 -6.60 2.75 11.14
CA VAL A 54 -7.76 3.59 10.80
C VAL A 54 -8.65 2.91 9.76
N CYS A 55 -8.12 2.05 8.90
CA CYS A 55 -8.94 1.21 8.00
C CYS A 55 -9.85 0.24 8.77
N ASP A 56 -9.43 -0.25 9.94
CA ASP A 56 -10.29 -1.10 10.79
C ASP A 56 -11.47 -0.29 11.38
N ASP A 57 -11.33 1.04 11.52
CA ASP A 57 -12.36 1.95 12.04
C ASP A 57 -13.30 2.51 10.94
N VAL A 58 -13.12 2.10 9.67
CA VAL A 58 -13.97 2.55 8.55
C VAL A 58 -15.23 1.69 8.49
N GLU A 59 -16.39 2.33 8.64
CA GLU A 59 -17.70 1.69 8.51
C GLU A 59 -18.50 2.40 7.41
N PHE A 60 -18.88 1.67 6.36
CA PHE A 60 -19.70 2.19 5.29
C PHE A 60 -20.58 1.09 4.70
N GLU A 61 -21.69 1.50 4.10
CA GLU A 61 -22.59 0.62 3.34
C GLU A 61 -22.59 1.03 1.89
N ALA A 62 -22.71 0.05 1.00
CA ALA A 62 -22.83 0.29 -0.42
C ALA A 62 -23.91 -0.60 -1.05
N SER A 63 -24.59 -0.07 -2.05
CA SER A 63 -25.56 -0.81 -2.86
C SER A 63 -25.51 -0.33 -4.30
N TYR A 64 -25.80 -1.23 -5.24
CA TYR A 64 -25.85 -0.92 -6.66
C TYR A 64 -27.18 -1.41 -7.25
N ASP A 65 -27.83 -0.55 -8.04
CA ASP A 65 -29.15 -0.84 -8.62
C ASP A 65 -29.11 -1.22 -10.11
N GLY A 66 -27.92 -1.46 -10.67
CA GLY A 66 -27.73 -1.69 -12.11
C GLY A 66 -27.42 -0.43 -12.92
N SER A 67 -27.55 0.75 -12.33
CA SER A 67 -27.23 2.03 -12.98
C SER A 67 -26.39 2.95 -12.10
N SER A 68 -26.73 3.00 -10.81
CA SER A 68 -26.22 3.96 -9.85
C SER A 68 -25.66 3.24 -8.64
N LEU A 69 -24.50 3.70 -8.22
CA LEU A 69 -23.88 3.27 -6.99
C LEU A 69 -24.30 4.21 -5.86
N TYR A 70 -24.73 3.63 -4.76
CA TYR A 70 -25.03 4.33 -3.52
C TYR A 70 -23.98 3.92 -2.50
N VAL A 71 -23.36 4.89 -1.86
CA VAL A 71 -22.39 4.66 -0.78
C VAL A 71 -22.70 5.59 0.37
N SER A 72 -22.83 5.04 1.58
CA SER A 72 -23.10 5.79 2.80
C SER A 72 -21.98 5.55 3.81
N ASN A 73 -21.32 6.63 4.24
CA ASN A 73 -20.30 6.57 5.28
C ASN A 73 -20.98 6.65 6.65
N LEU A 74 -21.16 5.49 7.29
CA LEU A 74 -21.77 5.39 8.62
C LEU A 74 -20.77 5.64 9.75
N GLY A 75 -19.48 5.44 9.46
CA GLY A 75 -18.40 5.59 10.42
C GLY A 75 -17.91 7.02 10.58
N ASN A 76 -16.94 7.17 11.49
CA ASN A 76 -16.35 8.47 11.84
C ASN A 76 -15.12 8.84 11.00
N VAL A 77 -14.71 7.95 10.09
CA VAL A 77 -13.52 8.14 9.25
C VAL A 77 -13.95 8.64 7.87
N PRO A 78 -13.48 9.81 7.41
CA PRO A 78 -13.76 10.29 6.07
C PRO A 78 -13.02 9.43 5.03
N ILE A 79 -13.76 9.01 4.00
CA ILE A 79 -13.27 8.21 2.87
C ILE A 79 -12.89 9.17 1.75
N PHE A 80 -11.68 9.08 1.22
CA PHE A 80 -11.21 9.99 0.17
C PHE A 80 -11.62 9.50 -1.22
N ASN A 81 -11.40 8.22 -1.49
CA ASN A 81 -11.80 7.57 -2.73
C ASN A 81 -12.25 6.14 -2.44
N ILE A 82 -12.85 5.48 -3.42
CA ILE A 82 -13.19 4.07 -3.35
C ILE A 82 -12.62 3.40 -4.60
N LYS A 83 -11.99 2.25 -4.43
CA LYS A 83 -11.63 1.35 -5.51
C LYS A 83 -12.70 0.30 -5.68
N LEU A 84 -13.08 0.04 -6.91
CA LEU A 84 -14.04 -1.00 -7.26
C LEU A 84 -13.25 -2.16 -7.87
N GLU A 85 -13.37 -3.33 -7.27
CA GLU A 85 -12.96 -4.58 -7.89
C GLU A 85 -14.20 -5.30 -8.39
N ILE A 86 -14.25 -5.45 -9.70
CA ILE A 86 -15.44 -5.94 -10.41
C ILE A 86 -15.13 -7.31 -10.96
N PHE A 87 -15.91 -8.30 -10.52
CA PHE A 87 -15.78 -9.69 -10.94
C PHE A 87 -16.91 -10.01 -11.90
N ALA A 88 -16.54 -10.36 -13.13
CA ALA A 88 -17.46 -10.78 -14.19
C ALA A 88 -17.11 -12.21 -14.64
N PRO A 89 -17.99 -12.90 -15.39
CA PRO A 89 -17.72 -14.27 -15.82
C PRO A 89 -16.43 -14.38 -16.62
N GLY A 90 -15.38 -14.91 -16.00
CA GLY A 90 -14.06 -15.10 -16.62
C GLY A 90 -13.13 -13.87 -16.64
N SER A 91 -13.49 -12.75 -16.01
CA SER A 91 -12.61 -11.58 -15.88
C SER A 91 -12.74 -10.88 -14.52
N HIS A 92 -11.66 -10.23 -14.10
CA HIS A 92 -11.66 -9.29 -12.98
C HIS A 92 -10.89 -8.05 -13.39
N TYR A 93 -11.34 -6.89 -12.95
CA TYR A 93 -10.66 -5.62 -13.18
C TYR A 93 -10.90 -4.67 -12.01
N THR A 94 -9.98 -3.74 -11.82
CA THR A 94 -10.00 -2.78 -10.70
C THR A 94 -10.01 -1.38 -11.26
N GLU A 95 -10.96 -0.57 -10.81
CA GLU A 95 -11.14 0.81 -11.27
C GLU A 95 -11.28 1.76 -10.06
N ASP A 96 -10.81 2.99 -10.23
CA ASP A 96 -11.00 4.04 -9.22
C ASP A 96 -12.37 4.72 -9.44
N LEU A 97 -13.15 4.94 -8.37
CA LEU A 97 -14.49 5.56 -8.47
C LEU A 97 -14.43 6.98 -9.08
N ASN A 98 -13.35 7.71 -8.83
CA ASN A 98 -13.05 8.99 -9.47
C ASN A 98 -13.00 8.91 -11.01
N GLU A 99 -12.58 7.77 -11.56
CA GLU A 99 -12.47 7.55 -13.01
C GLU A 99 -13.81 7.11 -13.60
N LEU A 100 -14.61 6.37 -12.82
CA LEU A 100 -15.94 5.89 -13.23
C LEU A 100 -17.06 6.91 -13.04
N SER A 101 -16.89 7.90 -12.17
CA SER A 101 -17.93 8.88 -11.85
C SER A 101 -17.39 10.28 -11.65
N ASP A 102 -17.71 11.18 -12.57
CA ASP A 102 -17.41 12.61 -12.47
C ASP A 102 -18.03 13.28 -11.24
N LYS A 103 -19.00 12.64 -10.58
CA LYS A 103 -19.65 13.16 -9.38
C LYS A 103 -18.82 12.94 -8.11
N TRP A 104 -17.92 11.97 -8.11
CA TRP A 104 -17.02 11.73 -6.99
C TRP A 104 -15.81 12.65 -7.14
N LYS A 105 -15.77 13.77 -6.40
CA LYS A 105 -14.64 14.73 -6.47
C LYS A 105 -13.98 15.07 -5.14
N ASN A 106 -14.72 15.00 -4.05
CA ASN A 106 -14.28 15.51 -2.75
C ASN A 106 -14.25 14.43 -1.65
N GLY A 107 -14.35 13.15 -2.04
CA GLY A 107 -14.56 12.04 -1.13
C GLY A 107 -15.88 12.11 -0.37
N LEU A 108 -16.01 11.23 0.62
CA LEU A 108 -17.19 11.04 1.44
C LEU A 108 -16.87 11.34 2.91
N ARG A 109 -17.39 12.46 3.40
CA ARG A 109 -17.26 12.87 4.81
C ARG A 109 -18.05 11.93 5.72
N GLN A 110 -17.79 11.99 7.03
CA GLN A 110 -18.57 11.29 8.06
C GLN A 110 -20.07 11.58 7.89
N GLY A 111 -20.90 10.54 7.89
CA GLY A 111 -22.35 10.64 7.67
C GLY A 111 -22.75 11.06 6.25
N GLY A 112 -21.78 11.21 5.35
CA GLY A 112 -22.00 11.60 3.96
C GLY A 112 -22.56 10.45 3.14
N VAL A 113 -23.39 10.79 2.16
CA VAL A 113 -23.93 9.83 1.19
C VAL A 113 -23.53 10.27 -0.22
N PHE A 114 -23.08 9.31 -1.00
CA PHE A 114 -22.87 9.44 -2.42
C PHE A 114 -23.95 8.64 -3.15
N SER A 115 -24.49 9.23 -4.20
CA SER A 115 -25.33 8.55 -5.18
C SER A 115 -24.98 9.10 -6.55
N GLY A 116 -24.60 8.21 -7.46
CA GLY A 116 -24.27 8.61 -8.81
C GLY A 116 -24.19 7.43 -9.76
N PRO A 117 -24.40 7.69 -11.06
CA PRO A 117 -24.09 6.69 -12.06
C PRO A 117 -22.60 6.39 -11.99
N ILE A 118 -22.29 5.11 -12.06
CA ILE A 118 -20.97 4.61 -12.40
C ILE A 118 -21.04 4.13 -13.85
N GLY A 119 -19.94 4.20 -14.60
CA GLY A 119 -19.90 3.80 -16.01
C GLY A 119 -20.46 2.39 -16.27
N ASP A 120 -20.53 1.99 -17.54
CA ASP A 120 -20.98 0.63 -17.88
C ASP A 120 -19.96 -0.40 -17.36
N ILE A 121 -20.33 -1.07 -16.26
CA ILE A 121 -19.53 -2.12 -15.63
C ILE A 121 -19.94 -3.53 -16.10
N GLY A 122 -20.84 -3.62 -17.09
CA GLY A 122 -21.36 -4.86 -17.62
C GLY A 122 -22.30 -5.60 -16.65
N ASN A 123 -22.25 -6.94 -16.66
CA ASN A 123 -22.99 -7.81 -15.74
C ASN A 123 -22.00 -8.43 -14.73
N PRO A 124 -21.72 -7.74 -13.61
CA PRO A 124 -20.85 -8.28 -12.57
C PRO A 124 -21.58 -9.36 -11.76
N GLU A 125 -20.84 -10.39 -11.35
CA GLU A 125 -21.28 -11.37 -10.35
C GLU A 125 -21.04 -10.86 -8.92
N LYS A 126 -19.95 -10.10 -8.75
CA LYS A 126 -19.54 -9.52 -7.47
C LYS A 126 -18.83 -8.19 -7.70
N ILE A 127 -19.11 -7.22 -6.83
CA ILE A 127 -18.36 -5.97 -6.74
C ILE A 127 -17.82 -5.84 -5.31
N ILE A 128 -16.53 -5.56 -5.17
CA ILE A 128 -15.90 -5.22 -3.89
C ILE A 128 -15.53 -3.75 -3.92
N LEU A 129 -16.04 -2.98 -2.95
CA LEU A 129 -15.71 -1.58 -2.79
C LEU A 129 -14.66 -1.45 -1.70
N ILE A 130 -13.46 -0.98 -2.02
CA ILE A 130 -12.34 -0.87 -1.08
C ILE A 130 -12.11 0.62 -0.78
N PRO A 131 -12.20 1.05 0.50
CA PRO A 131 -12.01 2.44 0.85
C PRO A 131 -10.55 2.87 0.70
N VAL A 132 -10.35 4.09 0.19
CA VAL A 132 -9.06 4.75 0.08
C VAL A 132 -9.07 5.96 1.02
N LEU A 133 -8.07 6.02 1.89
CA LEU A 133 -7.89 7.09 2.87
C LEU A 133 -6.73 7.98 2.46
N VAL A 134 -6.73 9.23 2.91
CA VAL A 134 -5.54 10.11 2.86
C VAL A 134 -4.99 10.23 4.26
N GLY A 135 -3.69 9.97 4.42
CA GLY A 135 -2.93 10.19 5.64
C GLY A 135 -1.84 11.24 5.43
N SER A 136 -1.30 11.76 6.52
CA SER A 136 -0.17 12.69 6.51
C SER A 136 1.13 11.94 6.84
N THR A 137 2.18 12.24 6.10
CA THR A 137 3.56 11.82 6.37
C THR A 137 4.44 13.07 6.52
N ASP A 138 5.68 12.87 6.98
CA ASP A 138 6.69 13.94 7.06
C ASP A 138 7.00 14.59 5.70
N LYS A 139 6.59 13.96 4.59
CA LYS A 139 6.76 14.41 3.21
C LYS A 139 5.49 14.98 2.57
N GLY A 140 4.37 15.02 3.29
CA GLY A 140 3.09 15.55 2.80
C GLY A 140 1.93 14.55 2.91
N GLU A 141 0.84 14.82 2.19
CA GLU A 141 -0.31 13.93 2.15
C GLU A 141 -0.08 12.76 1.19
N LYS A 142 -0.47 11.56 1.61
CA LYS A 142 -0.37 10.34 0.79
C LYS A 142 -1.66 9.53 0.86
N THR A 143 -2.09 9.02 -0.28
CA THR A 143 -3.22 8.09 -0.38
C THR A 143 -2.82 6.70 0.08
N PHE A 144 -3.73 6.03 0.78
CA PHE A 144 -3.59 4.69 1.30
C PHE A 144 -4.85 3.89 0.99
N VAL A 145 -4.67 2.80 0.25
CA VAL A 145 -5.77 1.86 -0.07
C VAL A 145 -5.87 0.87 1.08
N CYS A 146 -7.07 0.72 1.66
CA CYS A 146 -7.30 -0.30 2.69
C CYS A 146 -7.23 -1.72 2.10
N GLU A 147 -7.16 -2.74 2.95
CA GLU A 147 -7.14 -4.13 2.50
C GLU A 147 -8.55 -4.58 2.08
N GLU A 148 -8.66 -5.58 1.20
CA GLU A 148 -9.95 -6.12 0.72
C GLU A 148 -10.89 -6.55 1.86
N ARG A 149 -10.34 -7.00 2.99
CA ARG A 149 -11.11 -7.38 4.18
C ARG A 149 -11.93 -6.24 4.81
N HIS A 150 -11.58 -5.00 4.48
CA HIS A 150 -12.30 -3.78 4.88
C HIS A 150 -13.25 -3.28 3.80
N GLY A 151 -13.31 -4.00 2.68
CA GLY A 151 -14.19 -3.67 1.57
C GLY A 151 -15.63 -4.13 1.82
N TYR A 152 -16.56 -3.49 1.11
CA TYR A 152 -17.96 -3.89 1.11
C TYR A 152 -18.27 -4.70 -0.14
N GLU A 153 -18.84 -5.89 0.05
CA GLU A 153 -19.13 -6.81 -1.05
C GLU A 153 -20.61 -6.74 -1.45
N ILE A 154 -20.85 -6.56 -2.74
CA ILE A 154 -22.18 -6.57 -3.35
C ILE A 154 -22.25 -7.76 -4.30
N TYR A 155 -23.30 -8.57 -4.15
CA TYR A 155 -23.59 -9.73 -4.98
C TYR A 155 -24.86 -9.51 -5.80
N PHE A 156 -24.92 -10.14 -6.98
CA PHE A 156 -26.02 -10.03 -7.93
C PHE A 156 -26.65 -11.39 -8.24
#